data_AF-N6ZPT6-F1
#
_entry.id   AF-N6ZPT6-F1
#
_cell.length_a   1.000
_cell.length_b   1.000
_cell.length_c   1.000
_cell.angle_alpha   90.00
_cell.angle_beta   90.00
_cell.angle_gamma   90.00
#
_symmetry.space_group_name_H-M   'P 1'
#
loop_
_entity.id
_entity.type
_entity.pdbx_description
1 polymer ?
#
loop_
_entity_poly.entity_id
_entity_poly.type
_entity_poly.pdbx_seq_one_letter_code
_entity_poly.pdbx_strand_id
1 'polypeptide(L)' 'MSFRSGYGQKCAIELYRDATERQAKLAGVTIPTFMCRRCGKRQSVSGRRQVVRGSSRYGYYCASCCTTRPLATGCGNRAS' A
#
# COMPACT_ATOMS: atom_id res chain seq x y z
N MET A 1 50.57 -4.89 -17.75
CA MET A 1 49.91 -4.10 -16.69
C MET A 1 48.60 -4.79 -16.35
N SER A 2 48.53 -5.48 -15.21
CA SER A 2 47.33 -6.23 -14.81
C SER A 2 46.52 -5.40 -13.82
N PHE A 3 45.40 -4.84 -14.27
CA PHE A 3 44.47 -4.11 -13.41
C PHE A 3 43.74 -5.11 -12.51
N ARG A 4 44.24 -5.28 -11.29
CA ARG A 4 43.52 -5.96 -10.22
C ARG A 4 42.39 -5.04 -9.74
N SER A 5 41.23 -5.10 -10.40
CA SER A 5 40.00 -4.53 -9.87
C SER A 5 39.59 -5.32 -8.63
N GLY A 6 39.80 -4.73 -7.45
CA GLY A 6 39.57 -5.33 -6.13
C GLY A 6 38.11 -5.56 -5.74
N TYR A 7 37.17 -5.61 -6.68
CA TYR A 7 35.79 -6.00 -6.41
C TYR A 7 35.57 -7.40 -6.94
N GLY A 8 35.49 -8.37 -6.01
CA GLY A 8 35.19 -9.77 -6.30
C GLY A 8 34.00 -9.88 -7.24
N GLN A 9 34.27 -10.38 -8.44
CA GLN A 9 33.31 -10.48 -9.52
C GLN A 9 32.29 -11.56 -9.16
N LYS A 10 31.19 -11.17 -8.52
CA LYS A 10 30.07 -12.08 -8.23
C LYS A 10 29.58 -12.69 -9.54
N CYS A 11 29.45 -14.01 -9.58
CA CYS A 11 28.94 -14.69 -10.77
C CYS A 11 27.50 -14.25 -11.05
N ALA A 12 27.07 -14.26 -12.31
CA ALA A 12 25.73 -13.81 -12.72
C ALA A 12 24.59 -14.48 -11.92
N ILE A 13 24.78 -15.74 -11.52
CA ILE A 13 23.85 -16.51 -10.68
C ILE A 13 23.73 -15.90 -9.28
N GLU A 14 24.83 -15.47 -8.68
CA GLU A 14 24.85 -14.86 -7.35
C GLU A 14 24.19 -13.48 -7.38
N LEU A 15 24.44 -12.70 -8.43
CA LEU A 15 23.78 -11.41 -8.63
C LEU A 15 22.25 -11.58 -8.78
N TYR A 16 21.81 -12.60 -9.53
CA TYR A 16 20.40 -12.91 -9.69
C TYR A 16 19.73 -13.34 -8.38
N ARG A 17 20.39 -14.21 -7.60
CA ARG A 17 19.89 -14.65 -6.28
C ARG A 17 19.73 -13.48 -5.33
N ASP A 18 20.74 -12.63 -5.22
CA ASP A 18 20.76 -11.46 -4.34
C ASP A 18 19.67 -10.45 -4.72
N ALA A 19 19.44 -10.21 -6.01
CA ALA A 19 18.32 -9.40 -6.49
C ALA A 19 16.95 -10.01 -6.14
N THR A 20 16.80 -11.33 -6.32
CA THR A 20 15.55 -12.06 -6.04
C THR A 20 15.22 -12.07 -4.56
N GLU A 21 16.21 -12.30 -3.68
CA GLU A 21 16.03 -12.24 -2.23
C GLU A 21 15.63 -10.84 -1.74
N ARG A 22 16.24 -9.80 -2.32
CA ARG A 22 15.85 -8.40 -2.04
C ARG A 22 14.41 -8.13 -2.44
N GLN A 23 13.97 -8.66 -3.58
CA GLN A 23 12.60 -8.48 -4.05
C GLN A 23 11.57 -9.27 -3.22
N ALA A 24 11.91 -10.47 -2.75
CA ALA A 24 11.05 -11.24 -1.83
C ALA A 24 10.79 -10.48 -0.51
N LYS A 25 11.77 -9.74 0.00
CA LYS A 25 11.62 -8.88 1.19
C LYS A 25 10.68 -7.68 0.96
N LEU A 26 10.37 -7.35 -0.29
CA LEU A 26 9.41 -6.30 -0.63
C LEU A 26 7.98 -6.83 -0.84
N ALA A 27 7.74 -8.13 -0.63
CA ALA A 27 6.41 -8.70 -0.70
C ALA A 27 5.46 -7.98 0.28
N GLY A 28 4.38 -7.39 -0.25
CA GLY A 28 3.42 -6.62 0.53
C GLY A 28 3.71 -5.12 0.65
N VAL A 29 4.91 -4.64 0.28
CA VAL A 29 5.24 -3.20 0.30
C VAL A 29 4.42 -2.43 -0.73
N THR A 30 4.07 -3.07 -1.84
CA THR A 30 3.29 -2.48 -2.94
C THR A 30 1.79 -2.73 -2.83
N ILE A 31 1.25 -3.07 -1.64
CA ILE A 31 -0.20 -3.27 -1.50
C ILE A 31 -0.89 -1.93 -1.82
N PRO A 32 -1.77 -1.89 -2.84
CA PRO A 32 -2.44 -0.67 -3.20
C PRO A 32 -3.36 -0.23 -2.05
N THR A 33 -3.21 1.04 -1.65
CA THR A 33 -3.99 1.67 -0.59
C THR A 33 -4.73 2.90 -1.12
N PHE A 34 -5.78 3.30 -0.42
CA PHE A 34 -6.53 4.52 -0.72
C PHE A 34 -6.93 5.24 0.57
N MET A 35 -7.23 6.55 0.49
CA MET A 35 -7.83 7.28 1.61
C MET A 35 -9.36 7.17 1.59
N CYS A 36 -9.94 6.67 2.67
CA CYS A 36 -11.39 6.65 2.82
C CYS A 36 -11.95 8.07 2.97
N ARG A 37 -12.94 8.44 2.14
CA ARG A 37 -13.58 9.77 2.19
C ARG A 37 -14.47 10.01 3.40
N ARG A 38 -14.79 8.97 4.19
CA ARG A 38 -15.61 9.09 5.42
C ARG A 38 -14.75 9.17 6.68
N CYS A 39 -13.77 8.27 6.86
CA CYS A 39 -12.94 8.22 8.07
C CYS A 39 -11.54 8.83 7.92
N GLY A 40 -11.12 9.21 6.70
CA GLY A 40 -9.82 9.84 6.44
C GLY A 40 -8.60 8.92 6.58
N LYS A 41 -8.78 7.66 6.97
CA LYS A 41 -7.68 6.69 7.14
C LYS A 41 -7.28 6.07 5.80
N ARG A 42 -5.98 5.75 5.65
CA ARG A 42 -5.49 4.89 4.57
C ARG A 42 -5.95 3.46 4.82
N GLN A 43 -6.50 2.83 3.80
CA GLN A 43 -7.08 1.48 3.86
C GLN A 43 -6.64 0.68 2.63
N SER A 44 -6.62 -0.65 2.77
CA SER A 44 -6.40 -1.56 1.64
C SER A 44 -7.55 -1.45 0.65
N VAL A 45 -7.26 -1.61 -0.64
CA VAL A 45 -8.27 -1.52 -1.71
C VAL A 45 -9.38 -2.57 -1.65
N SER A 46 -9.21 -3.64 -0.87
CA SER A 46 -10.17 -4.74 -0.71
C SER A 46 -11.46 -4.26 -0.05
N GLY A 47 -12.61 -4.57 -0.66
CA GLY A 47 -13.92 -4.25 -0.09
C GLY A 47 -14.29 -2.75 -0.09
N ARG A 48 -13.56 -1.91 -0.83
CA ARG A 48 -13.93 -0.49 -1.00
C ARG A 48 -15.20 -0.34 -1.84
N ARG A 49 -16.00 0.67 -1.54
CA ARG A 49 -17.12 1.09 -2.40
C ARG A 49 -16.91 2.51 -2.89
N GLN A 50 -17.36 2.81 -4.11
CA GLN A 50 -17.32 4.16 -4.63
C GLN A 50 -18.26 5.06 -3.84
N VAL A 51 -17.85 6.31 -3.63
CA VAL A 51 -18.69 7.33 -3.00
C VAL A 51 -19.93 7.62 -3.85
N VAL A 52 -19.72 7.78 -5.17
CA VAL A 52 -20.76 7.91 -6.17
C VAL A 52 -20.70 6.69 -7.08
N ARG A 53 -21.79 5.92 -7.18
CA ARG A 53 -21.82 4.73 -8.05
C ARG A 53 -21.54 5.15 -9.49
N GLY A 54 -20.59 4.48 -10.13
CA GLY A 54 -20.21 4.74 -11.53
C GLY A 54 -19.16 5.84 -11.70
N SER A 55 -18.66 6.45 -10.63
CA SER A 55 -17.61 7.48 -10.73
C SER A 55 -16.51 7.30 -9.68
N SER A 56 -15.28 7.12 -10.15
CA SER A 56 -14.08 7.08 -9.33
C SER A 56 -13.57 8.48 -8.92
N ARG A 57 -14.06 9.54 -9.56
CA ARG A 57 -13.62 10.94 -9.34
C ARG A 57 -13.82 11.40 -7.90
N TYR A 58 -14.89 10.93 -7.26
CA TYR A 58 -15.25 11.31 -5.89
C TYR A 58 -14.56 10.45 -4.83
N GLY A 59 -13.79 9.44 -5.25
CA GLY A 59 -13.08 8.53 -4.36
C GLY A 59 -13.94 7.41 -3.80
N TYR A 60 -13.48 6.83 -2.68
CA TYR A 60 -14.01 5.57 -2.14
C TYR A 60 -14.23 5.63 -0.62
N TYR A 61 -15.15 4.80 -0.15
CA TYR A 61 -15.37 4.46 1.25
C TYR A 61 -14.78 3.08 1.55
N CYS A 62 -14.23 2.90 2.76
CA CYS A 62 -13.77 1.60 3.23
C CYS A 62 -14.93 0.70 3.65
N ALA A 63 -14.68 -0.62 3.68
CA ALA A 63 -15.70 -1.62 3.99
C ALA A 63 -16.43 -1.32 5.32
N SER A 64 -15.69 -0.99 6.39
CA SER A 64 -16.27 -0.63 7.69
C SER A 64 -17.20 0.59 7.61
N CYS A 65 -16.81 1.61 6.86
CA CYS A 65 -17.61 2.81 6.61
C CYS A 65 -18.81 2.56 5.70
N CYS A 66 -18.83 1.47 4.94
CA CYS A 66 -19.96 1.09 4.09
C CYS A 66 -21.02 0.30 4.86
N THR A 67 -20.60 -0.48 5.86
CA THR A 67 -21.51 -1.29 6.69
C THR A 67 -22.21 -0.42 7.73
N THR A 68 -21.58 0.66 8.20
CA THR A 68 -22.26 1.63 9.07
C THR A 68 -23.29 2.43 8.26
N ARG A 69 -24.57 2.04 8.42
CA ARG A 69 -25.69 2.96 8.19
C ARG A 69 -25.36 4.28 8.91
N PRO A 70 -25.64 5.46 8.33
CA PRO A 70 -25.38 6.72 8.99
C PRO A 70 -26.28 6.82 10.23
N LEU A 71 -25.80 6.31 11.36
CA LEU A 71 -26.17 6.86 12.65
C LEU A 71 -25.49 8.23 12.65
N ALA A 72 -26.30 9.25 12.41
CA ALA A 72 -25.91 10.62 12.65
C ALA A 72 -25.29 10.72 14.06
N THR A 73 -24.30 11.61 14.19
CA THR A 73 -23.73 12.09 15.45
C THR A 73 -22.56 11.27 16.01
N GLY A 74 -21.42 11.94 16.18
CA GLY A 74 -20.32 11.42 16.99
C GLY A 74 -18.91 11.75 16.50
N CYS A 75 -18.62 13.02 16.20
CA CYS A 75 -17.23 13.51 16.26
C CYS A 75 -16.80 13.56 17.73
N GLY A 76 -16.32 12.42 18.25
CA GLY A 76 -15.76 12.28 19.58
C GLY A 76 -14.23 12.47 19.58
N ASN A 77 -13.82 13.61 20.12
CA ASN A 77 -12.60 13.90 20.88
C ASN A 77 -11.24 13.50 20.30
N ARG A 78 -10.53 14.53 19.83
CA ARG A 78 -9.06 14.56 19.76
C ARG A 78 -8.54 14.80 21.18
N ALA A 79 -8.04 13.74 21.82
CA ALA A 79 -7.24 13.86 23.04
C ALA A 79 -5.79 14.15 22.63
N SER A 80 -5.23 15.27 23.11
CA SER A 80 -3.79 15.53 23.28
C SER A 80 -3.65 16.57 24.38
#